data_AF-A0A5J4TW96-F1
#
_entry.id   AF-A0A5J4TW96-F1
#
_cell.length_a   1.000
_cell.length_b   1.000
_cell.length_c   1.000
_cell.angle_alpha   90.00
_cell.angle_beta   90.00
_cell.angle_gamma   90.00
#
_symmetry.space_group_name_H-M   'P 1'
#
loop_
_entity.id
_entity.type
_entity.pdbx_description
1 polymer ?
#
loop_
_entity_poly.entity_id
_entity_poly.type
_entity_poly.pdbx_seq_one_letter_code
_entity_poly.pdbx_strand_id
1 'polypeptide(L)'
;MIKKANGKWRKILDAKELNKQIADFHFKMQDSNDVIQTIRRKDLGTSLDISFALHQLIVQIESQPYLAFEFQNNYYTYRAMPFGTKHSPMYFVSAMEPIMQQIRMITEIRIINYVYDILLHHHNKVYLKNMTKNVIDTLKYFGFTINTDNSETEPNQTVIFLGWEQNLANTTVKTKPMKQLLLLNDLYNMRRWVKTGTEITVKQTALLIGKLNYLRLQFYETSLFLNIMDYQKAQAARLRG
;
A
#
# COMPACT_ATOMS: atom_id res chain seq x y z
N MET A 1 17.50 -10.37 1.53
CA MET A 1 17.60 -9.03 0.91
C MET A 1 16.78 -9.01 -0.37
N ILE A 2 16.06 -7.93 -0.68
CA ILE A 2 15.32 -7.76 -1.94
C ILE A 2 15.76 -6.47 -2.64
N LYS A 3 15.94 -6.53 -3.96
CA LYS A 3 16.30 -5.35 -4.79
C LYS A 3 15.05 -4.54 -5.11
N LYS A 4 15.08 -3.23 -4.83
CA LYS A 4 14.02 -2.28 -5.19
C LYS A 4 14.13 -1.90 -6.68
N ALA A 5 13.05 -1.38 -7.25
CA ALA A 5 13.01 -0.91 -8.64
C ALA A 5 14.07 0.17 -8.94
N ASN A 6 14.45 0.98 -7.94
CA ASN A 6 15.50 1.99 -8.04
C ASN A 6 16.92 1.44 -7.82
N GLY A 7 17.10 0.11 -7.83
CA GLY A 7 18.41 -0.55 -7.66
C GLY A 7 18.90 -0.68 -6.22
N LYS A 8 18.31 0.04 -5.25
CA LYS A 8 18.68 -0.05 -3.81
C LYS A 8 18.23 -1.38 -3.21
N TRP A 9 18.96 -1.87 -2.22
CA TRP A 9 18.60 -3.09 -1.48
C TRP A 9 17.72 -2.80 -0.26
N ARG A 10 16.79 -3.71 0.05
CA ARG A 10 15.96 -3.69 1.25
C ARG A 10 16.19 -4.97 2.07
N LYS A 11 16.49 -4.81 3.36
CA LYS A 11 16.51 -5.90 4.34
C LYS A 11 15.06 -6.28 4.66
N ILE A 12 14.78 -7.57 4.62
CA ILE A 12 13.48 -8.17 4.98
C ILE A 12 13.82 -9.40 5.81
N LEU A 13 13.18 -9.51 6.98
CA LEU A 13 13.27 -10.68 7.83
C LEU A 13 12.36 -11.77 7.26
N ASP A 14 12.87 -12.97 7.04
CA ASP A 14 11.99 -14.11 6.74
C ASP A 14 11.31 -14.56 8.04
N ALA A 15 10.16 -13.94 8.33
CA ALA A 15 9.39 -14.21 9.54
C ALA A 15 8.30 -15.27 9.33
N LYS A 16 8.40 -16.15 8.32
CA LYS A 16 7.34 -17.13 8.01
C LYS A 16 6.98 -18.01 9.20
N GLU A 17 7.97 -18.56 9.90
CA GLU A 17 7.72 -19.46 11.02
C GLU A 17 7.15 -18.70 12.22
N LEU A 18 7.73 -17.54 12.54
CA LEU A 18 7.19 -16.64 13.55
C LEU A 18 5.73 -16.27 13.28
N ASN A 19 5.40 -15.93 12.03
CA ASN A 19 4.06 -15.51 11.63
C ASN A 19 3.00 -16.60 11.82
N LYS A 20 3.38 -17.89 11.85
CA LYS A 20 2.46 -18.99 12.18
C LYS A 20 2.11 -19.04 13.67
N GLN A 21 3.05 -18.62 14.52
CA GLN A 21 2.88 -18.62 15.97
C GLN A 21 2.20 -17.36 16.50
N ILE A 22 2.14 -16.29 15.69
CA ILE A 22 1.46 -15.04 16.03
C ILE A 22 -0.05 -15.20 15.84
N ALA A 23 -0.80 -14.94 16.92
CA ALA A 23 -2.26 -14.92 16.92
C ALA A 23 -2.84 -14.02 15.83
N ASP A 24 -3.97 -14.43 15.25
CA ASP A 24 -4.70 -13.63 14.29
C ASP A 24 -5.46 -12.50 14.98
N PHE A 25 -5.23 -11.27 14.51
CA PHE A 25 -6.01 -10.10 14.90
C PHE A 25 -6.75 -9.58 13.67
N HIS A 26 -8.05 -9.34 13.82
CA HIS A 26 -8.81 -8.67 12.78
C HIS A 26 -8.48 -7.17 12.82
N PHE A 27 -7.91 -6.68 11.73
CA PHE A 27 -7.63 -5.26 11.54
C PHE A 27 -8.07 -4.85 10.15
N LYS A 28 -8.94 -3.84 10.08
CA LYS A 28 -9.40 -3.28 8.81
C LYS A 28 -8.58 -2.04 8.50
N MET A 29 -7.73 -2.14 7.49
CA MET A 29 -7.08 -0.97 6.90
C MET A 29 -8.09 -0.18 6.06
N GLN A 30 -7.82 1.12 5.91
CA GLN A 30 -8.41 1.88 4.81
C GLN A 30 -8.04 1.18 3.50
N ASP A 31 -9.02 0.98 2.63
CA ASP A 31 -8.81 0.37 1.33
C ASP A 31 -8.73 1.42 0.23
N SER A 32 -8.48 0.97 -1.00
CA SER A 32 -8.38 1.86 -2.13
C SER A 32 -9.70 2.53 -2.54
N ASN A 33 -10.86 1.98 -2.12
CA ASN A 33 -12.16 2.62 -2.35
C ASN A 33 -12.35 3.81 -1.42
N ASP A 34 -11.88 3.71 -0.17
CA ASP A 34 -11.89 4.82 0.78
C ASP A 34 -11.14 6.02 0.17
N VAL A 35 -10.04 5.76 -0.55
CA VAL A 35 -9.27 6.81 -1.26
C VAL A 35 -10.16 7.60 -2.22
N ILE A 36 -10.91 6.90 -3.08
CA ILE A 36 -11.77 7.52 -4.10
C ILE A 36 -12.90 8.33 -3.45
N GLN A 37 -13.50 7.81 -2.38
CA GLN A 37 -14.62 8.47 -1.72
C GLN A 37 -14.26 9.84 -1.13
N THR A 38 -12.98 10.10 -0.86
CA THR A 38 -12.55 11.42 -0.38
C THR A 38 -12.30 12.45 -1.47
N ILE A 39 -12.22 12.03 -2.75
CA ILE A 39 -11.90 12.90 -3.86
C ILE A 39 -13.09 13.86 -4.06
N ARG A 40 -12.81 15.17 -4.05
CA ARG A 40 -13.81 16.18 -4.43
C ARG A 40 -13.35 16.97 -5.63
N ARG A 41 -14.32 17.35 -6.46
CA ARG A 41 -14.07 18.15 -7.66
C ARG A 41 -13.45 19.49 -7.27
N LYS A 42 -12.44 19.93 -8.04
CA LYS A 42 -11.68 21.17 -7.86
C LYS A 42 -10.74 21.19 -6.64
N ASP A 43 -10.58 20.07 -5.95
CA ASP A 43 -9.53 19.97 -4.95
C ASP A 43 -8.14 20.01 -5.58
N LEU A 44 -7.17 20.37 -4.76
CA LEU A 44 -5.77 20.06 -4.96
C LEU A 44 -5.37 18.99 -3.95
N GLY A 45 -4.30 18.26 -4.27
CA GLY A 45 -3.72 17.27 -3.39
C GLY A 45 -2.21 17.42 -3.24
N THR A 46 -1.72 16.85 -2.14
CA THR A 46 -0.30 16.61 -1.89
C THR A 46 -0.15 15.21 -1.33
N SER A 47 0.90 14.49 -1.72
CA SER A 47 1.20 13.14 -1.21
C SER A 47 2.50 13.13 -0.42
N LEU A 48 2.53 12.38 0.68
CA LEU A 48 3.70 12.19 1.53
C LEU A 48 3.99 10.70 1.66
N ASP A 49 5.26 10.31 1.51
CA ASP A 49 5.76 8.94 1.72
C ASP A 49 6.64 8.94 2.98
N ILE A 50 6.31 8.10 3.97
CA ILE A 50 7.13 7.97 5.18
C ILE A 50 8.33 7.05 4.89
N SER A 51 9.54 7.61 5.02
CA SER A 51 10.79 6.88 4.90
C SER A 51 10.96 5.88 6.04
N PHE A 52 11.49 4.68 5.74
CA PHE A 52 11.90 3.67 6.73
C PHE A 52 10.83 3.32 7.78
N ALA A 53 9.56 3.54 7.45
CA ALA A 53 8.48 3.67 8.41
C ALA A 53 8.43 2.58 9.52
N LEU A 54 8.48 1.29 9.19
CA LEU A 54 8.50 0.25 10.24
C LEU A 54 9.71 0.35 11.17
N HIS A 55 10.89 0.68 10.65
CA HIS A 55 12.09 0.80 11.46
C HIS A 55 12.09 2.03 12.38
N GLN A 56 11.06 2.88 12.32
CA GLN A 56 10.83 3.97 13.28
C GLN A 56 10.01 3.51 14.50
N LEU A 57 9.39 2.32 14.45
CA LEU A 57 8.69 1.74 15.60
C LEU A 57 9.65 0.90 16.44
N ILE A 58 9.81 1.24 17.70
CA ILE A 58 10.61 0.47 18.66
C ILE A 58 9.82 -0.77 19.07
N VAL A 59 10.50 -1.93 19.08
CA VAL A 59 9.94 -3.19 19.55
C VAL A 59 10.14 -3.28 21.05
N GLN A 60 9.08 -3.64 21.77
CA GLN A 60 9.13 -3.88 23.21
C GLN A 60 10.20 -4.92 23.56
N ILE A 61 10.97 -4.70 24.61
CA ILE A 61 12.17 -5.48 24.95
C ILE A 61 11.88 -6.98 25.03
N GLU A 62 10.74 -7.36 25.61
CA GLU A 62 10.30 -8.75 25.78
C GLU A 62 9.96 -9.43 24.44
N SER A 63 9.64 -8.65 23.41
CA SER A 63 9.34 -9.15 22.06
C SER A 63 10.58 -9.24 21.16
N GLN A 64 11.68 -8.57 21.51
CA GLN A 64 12.89 -8.51 20.69
C GLN A 64 13.56 -9.89 20.45
N PRO A 65 13.60 -10.84 21.41
CA PRO A 65 14.18 -12.17 21.17
C PRO A 65 13.53 -12.95 20.03
N TYR A 66 12.22 -12.74 19.78
CA TYR A 66 11.50 -13.41 18.68
C TYR A 66 11.88 -12.86 17.29
N LEU A 67 12.60 -11.74 17.24
CA LEU A 67 13.07 -11.11 16.01
C LEU A 67 14.59 -11.31 15.81
N ALA A 68 15.16 -12.32 16.47
CA ALA A 68 16.55 -12.68 16.28
C ALA A 68 16.82 -13.25 14.89
N PHE A 69 18.00 -12.99 14.35
CA PHE A 69 18.48 -13.54 13.10
C PHE A 69 20.00 -13.74 13.15
N GLU A 70 20.48 -14.69 12.36
CA GLU A 70 21.90 -14.93 12.18
C GLU A 70 22.42 -14.20 10.94
N PHE A 71 23.58 -13.58 11.04
CA PHE A 71 24.31 -13.04 9.90
C PHE A 71 25.81 -13.18 10.12
N GLN A 72 26.51 -13.83 9.17
CA GLN A 72 27.96 -14.05 9.24
C GLN A 72 28.39 -14.66 10.60
N ASN A 73 27.72 -15.74 11.03
CA ASN A 73 27.96 -16.45 12.29
C ASN A 73 27.79 -15.61 13.56
N ASN A 74 27.12 -14.46 13.46
CA ASN A 74 26.77 -13.60 14.59
C ASN A 74 25.25 -13.54 14.74
N TYR A 75 24.80 -13.49 15.99
CA TYR A 75 23.38 -13.35 16.34
C TYR A 75 23.03 -11.90 16.59
N TYR A 76 22.00 -11.43 15.90
CA TYR A 76 21.48 -10.07 16.03
C TYR A 76 19.99 -10.13 16.32
N THR A 77 19.49 -9.08 16.97
CA THR A 77 18.06 -8.92 17.22
C THR A 77 17.62 -7.55 16.77
N TYR A 78 16.45 -7.47 16.14
CA TYR A 78 15.84 -6.21 15.78
C TYR A 78 15.34 -5.46 17.02
N ARG A 79 15.85 -4.24 17.22
CA ARG A 79 15.30 -3.27 18.20
C ARG A 79 14.11 -2.49 17.67
N ALA A 80 13.99 -2.39 16.35
CA ALA A 80 12.92 -1.70 15.66
C ALA A 80 12.19 -2.67 14.72
N MET A 81 10.90 -2.40 14.45
CA MET A 81 10.02 -3.33 13.76
C MET A 81 10.56 -3.67 12.35
N PRO A 82 10.91 -4.93 12.06
CA PRO A 82 11.39 -5.32 10.75
C PRO A 82 10.26 -5.47 9.73
N PHE A 83 10.60 -5.35 8.45
CA PHE A 83 9.73 -5.85 7.39
C PHE A 83 9.64 -7.37 7.43
N GLY A 84 8.43 -7.92 7.25
CA GLY A 84 8.18 -9.36 7.10
C GLY A 84 7.28 -9.98 8.17
N THR A 85 7.11 -9.31 9.31
CA THR A 85 6.20 -9.75 10.37
C THR A 85 4.73 -9.50 10.00
N LYS A 86 3.85 -10.42 10.38
CA LYS A 86 2.41 -10.46 10.02
C LYS A 86 1.67 -9.15 10.30
N HIS A 87 1.89 -8.57 11.49
CA HIS A 87 1.12 -7.41 11.99
C HIS A 87 1.87 -6.08 11.91
N SER A 88 3.06 -6.01 11.30
CA SER A 88 3.81 -4.75 11.29
C SER A 88 3.07 -3.58 10.62
N PRO A 89 2.32 -3.76 9.52
CA PRO A 89 1.51 -2.67 8.98
C PRO A 89 0.41 -2.20 9.94
N MET A 90 -0.22 -3.12 10.67
CA MET A 90 -1.24 -2.79 11.68
C MET A 90 -0.62 -1.94 12.79
N TYR A 91 0.50 -2.36 13.36
CA TYR A 91 1.17 -1.60 14.42
C TYR A 91 1.57 -0.20 13.96
N PHE A 92 2.02 -0.06 12.71
CA PHE A 92 2.33 1.26 12.15
C PHE A 92 1.10 2.15 12.06
N VAL A 93 0.00 1.65 11.49
CA VAL A 93 -1.25 2.41 11.39
C VAL A 93 -1.77 2.78 12.77
N SER A 94 -1.77 1.85 13.74
CA SER A 94 -2.19 2.12 15.11
C SER A 94 -1.34 3.18 15.81
N ALA A 95 -0.02 3.21 15.57
CA ALA A 95 0.87 4.23 16.12
C ALA A 95 0.64 5.61 15.47
N MET A 96 0.29 5.63 14.18
CA MET A 96 0.07 6.86 13.42
C MET A 96 -1.31 7.49 13.67
N GLU A 97 -2.31 6.66 13.99
CA GLU A 97 -3.71 7.08 14.04
C GLU A 97 -3.98 8.23 15.04
N PRO A 98 -3.45 8.25 16.28
CA PRO A 98 -3.66 9.37 17.19
C PRO A 98 -3.15 10.71 16.64
N ILE A 99 -2.01 10.69 15.94
CA ILE A 99 -1.43 11.87 15.29
C ILE A 99 -2.34 12.35 14.17
N MET A 100 -2.81 11.43 13.31
CA MET A 100 -3.73 11.75 12.23
C MET A 100 -5.06 12.29 12.73
N GLN A 101 -5.60 11.74 13.82
CA GLN A 101 -6.82 12.23 14.46
C GLN A 101 -6.66 13.65 14.98
N GLN A 102 -5.55 13.96 15.66
CA GLN A 102 -5.28 15.32 16.12
C GLN A 102 -5.22 16.31 14.95
N ILE A 103 -4.52 15.97 13.87
CA ILE A 103 -4.45 16.83 12.68
C ILE A 103 -5.86 17.03 12.08
N ARG A 104 -6.66 15.95 11.96
CA ARG A 104 -8.04 16.03 11.45
C ARG A 104 -8.95 16.92 12.31
N MET A 105 -8.73 16.97 13.63
CA MET A 105 -9.54 17.81 14.53
C MET A 105 -9.20 19.29 14.45
N ILE A 106 -7.95 19.64 14.11
CA ILE A 106 -7.47 21.04 14.14
C ILE A 106 -7.34 21.67 12.75
N THR A 107 -7.66 20.92 11.70
CA THR A 107 -7.52 21.37 10.30
C THR A 107 -8.76 21.04 9.48
N GLU A 108 -8.95 21.78 8.38
CA GLU A 108 -10.03 21.51 7.42
C GLU A 108 -9.59 20.62 6.24
N ILE A 109 -8.34 20.11 6.28
CA ILE A 109 -7.82 19.24 5.23
C ILE A 109 -8.41 17.83 5.34
N ARG A 110 -8.72 17.23 4.19
CA ARG A 110 -9.07 15.80 4.12
C ARG A 110 -7.78 15.00 4.10
N ILE A 111 -7.69 13.98 4.97
CA ILE A 111 -6.48 13.17 5.14
C ILE A 111 -6.84 11.69 4.95
N ILE A 112 -6.14 11.06 4.02
CA ILE A 112 -6.12 9.60 3.87
C ILE A 112 -4.73 9.11 4.22
N ASN A 113 -4.66 8.05 5.01
CA ASN A 113 -3.41 7.38 5.34
C ASN A 113 -3.53 5.90 4.99
N TYR A 114 -2.72 5.45 4.05
CA TYR A 114 -2.58 4.05 3.69
C TYR A 114 -1.20 3.56 4.13
N VAL A 115 -1.14 3.02 5.34
CA VAL A 115 0.09 2.58 5.99
C VAL A 115 1.14 3.72 6.02
N TYR A 116 2.08 3.77 5.08
CA TYR A 116 3.16 4.77 5.03
C TYR A 116 2.89 5.92 4.06
N ASP A 117 1.89 5.79 3.20
CA ASP A 117 1.51 6.79 2.21
C ASP A 117 0.39 7.67 2.79
N ILE A 118 0.57 8.99 2.78
CA ILE A 118 -0.43 9.96 3.25
C ILE A 118 -0.84 10.85 2.08
N LEU A 119 -2.15 11.05 1.88
CA LEU A 119 -2.72 11.94 0.90
C LEU A 119 -3.53 13.03 1.60
N LEU A 120 -3.21 14.29 1.29
CA LEU A 120 -3.90 15.46 1.83
C LEU A 120 -4.65 16.17 0.70
N HIS A 121 -5.91 16.53 0.92
CA HIS A 121 -6.74 17.24 -0.05
C HIS A 121 -7.37 18.51 0.52
N HIS A 122 -7.39 19.57 -0.29
CA HIS A 122 -8.12 20.80 0.01
C HIS A 122 -8.33 21.65 -1.25
N HIS A 123 -9.40 22.44 -1.27
CA HIS A 123 -9.77 23.28 -2.42
C HIS A 123 -8.91 24.57 -2.52
N ASN A 124 -8.42 25.09 -1.39
CA ASN A 124 -7.53 26.24 -1.34
C ASN A 124 -6.06 25.80 -1.38
N LYS A 125 -5.35 26.18 -2.45
CA LYS A 125 -3.94 25.86 -2.70
C LYS A 125 -2.98 26.39 -1.62
N VAL A 126 -3.14 27.64 -1.20
CA VAL A 126 -2.24 28.28 -0.23
C VAL A 126 -2.42 27.63 1.14
N TYR A 127 -3.66 27.40 1.54
CA TYR A 127 -3.97 26.69 2.77
C TYR A 127 -3.40 25.27 2.77
N LEU A 128 -3.63 24.50 1.68
CA LEU A 128 -3.10 23.14 1.57
C LEU A 128 -1.58 23.12 1.71
N LYS A 129 -0.87 24.00 1.00
CA LYS A 129 0.59 24.10 1.07
C LYS A 129 1.10 24.35 2.49
N ASN A 130 0.44 25.24 3.24
CA ASN A 130 0.80 25.51 4.62
C ASN A 130 0.50 24.32 5.53
N MET A 131 -0.66 23.68 5.36
CA MET A 131 -1.02 22.49 6.14
C MET A 131 -0.10 21.31 5.84
N THR A 132 0.30 21.09 4.58
CA THR A 132 1.26 20.03 4.21
C THR A 132 2.59 20.22 4.96
N LYS A 133 3.09 21.46 5.09
CA LYS A 133 4.29 21.75 5.90
C LYS A 133 4.05 21.44 7.37
N ASN A 134 2.94 21.90 7.95
CA ASN A 134 2.61 21.63 9.35
C ASN A 134 2.48 20.13 9.64
N VAL A 135 1.90 19.35 8.72
CA VAL A 135 1.82 17.89 8.84
C VAL A 135 3.21 17.27 8.81
N ILE A 136 4.09 17.69 7.88
CA ILE A 136 5.47 17.22 7.83
C ILE A 136 6.20 17.52 9.13
N ASP A 137 6.06 18.72 9.67
CA ASP A 137 6.74 19.15 10.90
C ASP A 137 6.19 18.42 12.13
N THR A 138 4.87 18.19 12.19
CA THR A 138 4.23 17.36 13.21
C THR A 138 4.78 15.93 13.16
N LEU A 139 4.85 15.33 11.98
CA LEU A 139 5.39 13.98 11.80
C LEU A 139 6.86 13.90 12.24
N LYS A 140 7.68 14.89 11.88
CA LYS A 140 9.08 14.98 12.33
C LYS A 140 9.20 15.13 13.84
N TYR A 141 8.34 15.92 14.46
CA TYR A 141 8.29 16.08 15.92
C TYR A 141 8.06 14.74 16.62
N PHE A 142 7.19 13.88 16.08
CA PHE A 142 6.97 12.51 16.57
C PHE A 142 8.02 11.49 16.12
N GLY A 143 9.11 11.93 15.46
CA GLY A 143 10.22 11.07 15.06
C GLY A 143 10.07 10.39 13.69
N PHE A 144 9.03 10.69 12.93
CA PHE A 144 8.86 10.17 11.57
C PHE A 144 9.69 10.96 10.56
N THR A 145 10.24 10.26 9.58
CA THR A 145 11.01 10.88 8.48
C THR A 145 10.23 10.81 7.17
N ILE A 146 10.12 11.94 6.47
CA ILE A 146 9.47 12.00 5.15
C ILE A 146 10.47 11.72 4.04
N ASN A 147 10.08 10.89 3.09
CA ASN A 147 10.83 10.65 1.86
C ASN A 147 10.52 11.73 0.83
N THR A 148 11.36 12.76 0.75
CA THR A 148 11.15 13.88 -0.17
C THR A 148 11.12 13.46 -1.63
N ASP A 149 11.89 12.44 -2.03
CA ASP A 149 11.99 11.98 -3.42
C ASP A 149 10.69 11.31 -3.91
N ASN A 150 9.93 10.72 -2.98
CA ASN A 150 8.67 10.03 -3.27
C ASN A 150 7.44 10.85 -2.86
N SER A 151 7.63 12.04 -2.29
CA SER A 151 6.53 12.90 -1.83
C SER A 151 6.27 14.03 -2.83
N GLU A 152 5.01 14.35 -3.08
CA GLU A 152 4.58 15.53 -3.83
C GLU A 152 4.02 16.57 -2.85
N THR A 153 4.88 17.48 -2.38
CA THR A 153 4.52 18.45 -1.32
C THR A 153 3.91 19.75 -1.86
N GLU A 154 4.01 19.99 -3.17
CA GLU A 154 3.39 21.14 -3.83
C GLU A 154 1.97 20.78 -4.27
N PRO A 155 0.94 21.54 -3.87
CA PRO A 155 -0.44 21.24 -4.23
C PRO A 155 -0.68 21.20 -5.74
N ASN A 156 -1.26 20.10 -6.21
CA ASN A 156 -1.52 19.85 -7.62
C ASN A 156 -2.93 19.26 -7.83
N GLN A 157 -3.50 19.46 -9.02
CA GLN A 157 -4.79 18.84 -9.39
C GLN A 157 -4.62 17.40 -9.87
N THR A 158 -3.40 17.00 -10.21
CA THR A 158 -3.05 15.62 -10.52
C THR A 158 -2.06 15.14 -9.47
N VAL A 159 -2.38 14.06 -8.77
CA VAL A 159 -1.52 13.49 -7.72
C VAL A 159 -1.38 11.99 -7.92
N ILE A 160 -0.18 11.46 -7.68
CA ILE A 160 0.05 10.01 -7.68
C ILE A 160 -0.05 9.48 -6.25
N PHE A 161 -0.96 8.53 -6.03
CA PHE A 161 -1.14 7.88 -4.73
C PHE A 161 -1.45 6.39 -4.91
N LEU A 162 -0.78 5.50 -4.17
CA LEU A 162 -0.90 4.03 -4.26
C LEU A 162 -0.76 3.45 -5.67
N GLY A 163 0.01 4.11 -6.53
CA GLY A 163 0.22 3.71 -7.93
C GLY A 163 -0.88 4.15 -8.90
N TRP A 164 -1.83 4.97 -8.43
CA TRP A 164 -2.88 5.60 -9.23
C TRP A 164 -2.58 7.07 -9.46
N GLU A 165 -2.80 7.53 -10.68
CA GLU A 165 -2.88 8.94 -11.01
C GLU A 165 -4.32 9.41 -10.80
N GLN A 166 -4.50 10.32 -9.86
CA GLN A 166 -5.79 10.93 -9.55
C GLN A 166 -5.85 12.32 -10.14
N ASN A 167 -6.81 12.58 -11.01
CA ASN A 167 -7.10 13.92 -11.51
C ASN A 167 -8.32 14.48 -10.78
N LEU A 168 -8.08 15.41 -9.87
CA LEU A 168 -9.06 16.05 -8.98
C LEU A 168 -9.91 17.11 -9.68
N ALA A 169 -9.47 17.61 -10.85
CA ALA A 169 -10.28 18.52 -11.67
C ALA A 169 -11.49 17.79 -12.27
N ASN A 170 -11.27 16.57 -12.75
CA ASN A 170 -12.27 15.76 -13.45
C ASN A 170 -12.77 14.56 -12.64
N THR A 171 -12.27 14.36 -11.42
CA THR A 171 -12.63 13.22 -10.54
C THR A 171 -12.35 11.87 -11.21
N THR A 172 -11.22 11.75 -11.92
CA THR A 172 -10.85 10.51 -12.63
C THR A 172 -9.63 9.85 -12.00
N VAL A 173 -9.61 8.53 -11.98
CA VAL A 173 -8.48 7.73 -11.50
C VAL A 173 -7.96 6.84 -12.64
N LYS A 174 -6.64 6.84 -12.85
CA LYS A 174 -5.98 6.04 -13.89
C LYS A 174 -4.77 5.32 -13.34
N THR A 175 -4.52 4.10 -13.82
CA THR A 175 -3.26 3.38 -13.52
C THR A 175 -2.11 3.93 -14.39
N LYS A 176 -0.86 3.73 -13.96
CA LYS A 176 0.32 4.14 -14.75
C LYS A 176 0.37 3.44 -16.12
N PRO A 177 0.81 4.11 -17.20
CA PRO A 177 0.83 3.53 -18.55
C PRO A 177 1.57 2.20 -18.66
N MET A 178 2.72 2.07 -18.01
CA MET A 178 3.49 0.82 -18.03
C MET A 178 2.74 -0.35 -17.38
N LYS A 179 2.02 -0.09 -16.27
CA LYS A 179 1.21 -1.11 -15.60
C LYS A 179 -0.02 -1.48 -16.44
N GLN A 180 -0.60 -0.52 -17.15
CA GLN A 180 -1.67 -0.75 -18.12
C GLN A 180 -1.20 -1.68 -19.25
N LEU A 181 -0.03 -1.40 -19.83
CA LEU A 181 0.54 -2.20 -20.92
C LEU A 181 0.82 -3.64 -20.49
N LEU A 182 1.44 -3.83 -19.31
CA LEU A 182 1.72 -5.16 -18.77
C LEU A 182 0.43 -5.97 -18.56
N LEU A 183 -0.63 -5.34 -18.07
CA LEU A 183 -1.91 -6.00 -17.88
C LEU A 183 -2.60 -6.36 -19.20
N LEU A 184 -2.56 -5.48 -20.20
CA LEU A 184 -3.07 -5.79 -21.54
C LEU A 184 -2.35 -6.99 -22.13
N ASN A 185 -1.03 -7.09 -21.94
CA ASN A 185 -0.26 -8.25 -22.34
C ASN A 185 -0.65 -9.52 -21.56
N ASP A 186 -0.85 -9.43 -20.24
CA ASP A 186 -1.32 -10.56 -19.42
C ASP A 186 -2.68 -11.07 -19.91
N LEU A 187 -3.62 -10.17 -20.19
CA LEU A 187 -4.96 -10.49 -20.71
C LEU A 187 -4.90 -11.12 -22.10
N TYR A 188 -4.05 -10.59 -22.99
CA TYR A 188 -3.82 -11.15 -24.31
C TYR A 188 -3.29 -12.59 -24.21
N ASN A 189 -2.29 -12.83 -23.36
CA ASN A 189 -1.70 -14.15 -23.16
C ASN A 189 -2.72 -15.14 -22.58
N MET A 190 -3.52 -14.72 -21.60
CA MET A 190 -4.56 -15.59 -21.04
C MET A 190 -5.62 -15.94 -22.09
N ARG A 191 -6.07 -14.97 -22.89
CA ARG A 191 -6.99 -15.23 -24.01
C ARG A 191 -6.38 -16.20 -25.03
N ARG A 192 -5.10 -16.05 -25.34
CA ARG A 192 -4.37 -16.93 -26.26
C ARG A 192 -4.33 -18.35 -25.72
N TRP A 193 -3.92 -18.56 -24.47
CA TRP A 193 -3.85 -19.88 -23.84
C TRP A 193 -5.18 -20.61 -23.83
N VAL A 194 -6.27 -19.91 -23.50
CA VAL A 194 -7.63 -20.47 -23.56
C VAL A 194 -7.97 -20.93 -24.99
N LYS A 195 -7.65 -20.12 -26.00
CA LYS A 195 -7.91 -20.47 -27.41
C LYS A 195 -7.06 -21.65 -27.90
N THR A 196 -5.84 -21.77 -27.43
CA THR A 196 -4.90 -22.81 -27.86
C THR A 196 -4.99 -24.09 -27.03
N GLY A 197 -5.91 -24.17 -26.07
CA GLY A 197 -6.03 -25.31 -25.16
C GLY A 197 -4.82 -25.51 -24.24
N THR A 198 -4.04 -24.45 -24.02
CA THR A 198 -2.86 -24.51 -23.14
C THR A 198 -3.33 -24.58 -21.69
N GLU A 199 -2.76 -25.50 -20.91
CA GLU A 199 -3.07 -25.63 -19.48
C GLU A 199 -2.69 -24.36 -18.71
N ILE A 200 -3.62 -23.88 -17.86
CA ILE A 200 -3.43 -22.71 -17.02
C ILE A 200 -3.40 -23.16 -15.57
N THR A 201 -2.33 -22.81 -14.86
CA THR A 201 -2.19 -23.17 -13.44
C THR A 201 -3.06 -22.28 -12.55
N VAL A 202 -3.50 -22.82 -11.41
CA VAL A 202 -4.21 -22.06 -10.36
C VAL A 202 -3.44 -20.80 -9.95
N LYS A 203 -2.10 -20.89 -9.89
CA LYS A 203 -1.22 -19.75 -9.57
C LYS A 203 -1.28 -18.64 -10.63
N GLN A 204 -1.27 -18.99 -11.92
CA GLN A 204 -1.39 -18.01 -13.00
C GLN A 204 -2.76 -17.31 -12.97
N THR A 205 -3.84 -18.06 -12.76
CA THR A 205 -5.19 -17.51 -12.61
C THR A 205 -5.28 -16.58 -11.40
N ALA A 206 -4.76 -17.00 -10.25
CA ALA A 206 -4.73 -16.18 -9.04
C ALA A 206 -3.95 -14.87 -9.23
N LEU A 207 -2.82 -14.90 -9.94
CA LEU A 207 -2.04 -13.71 -10.27
C LEU A 207 -2.82 -12.73 -11.14
N LEU A 208 -3.53 -13.22 -12.18
CA LEU A 208 -4.35 -12.35 -13.02
C LEU A 208 -5.53 -11.75 -12.23
N ILE A 209 -6.24 -12.57 -11.46
CA ILE A 209 -7.33 -12.10 -10.60
C ILE A 209 -6.84 -11.00 -9.65
N GLY A 210 -5.66 -11.16 -9.05
CA GLY A 210 -5.05 -10.11 -8.22
C GLY A 210 -4.80 -8.80 -8.98
N LYS A 211 -4.26 -8.90 -10.21
CA LYS A 211 -4.02 -7.72 -11.07
C LYS A 211 -5.32 -7.05 -11.53
N LEU A 212 -6.38 -7.82 -11.76
CA LEU A 212 -7.70 -7.30 -12.13
C LEU A 212 -8.45 -6.72 -10.92
N ASN A 213 -8.28 -7.31 -9.73
CA ASN A 213 -8.81 -6.74 -8.49
C ASN A 213 -8.27 -5.34 -8.24
N TYR A 214 -6.99 -5.10 -8.53
CA TYR A 214 -6.42 -3.74 -8.50
C TYR A 214 -7.23 -2.79 -9.39
N LEU A 215 -7.64 -3.20 -10.59
CA LEU A 215 -8.41 -2.37 -11.52
C LEU A 215 -9.85 -2.02 -11.11
N ARG A 216 -10.40 -2.61 -10.06
CA ARG A 216 -11.80 -2.38 -9.66
C ARG A 216 -12.12 -0.92 -9.37
N LEU A 217 -11.13 -0.13 -8.98
CA LEU A 217 -11.24 1.31 -8.81
C LEU A 217 -11.60 2.07 -10.08
N GLN A 218 -11.15 1.59 -11.23
CA GLN A 218 -11.39 2.22 -12.53
C GLN A 218 -12.59 1.58 -13.25
N PHE A 219 -12.89 0.31 -12.97
CA PHE A 219 -13.91 -0.48 -13.64
C PHE A 219 -14.80 -1.20 -12.62
N TYR A 220 -15.94 -0.60 -12.29
CA TYR A 220 -16.84 -1.13 -11.24
C TYR A 220 -17.40 -2.52 -11.56
N GLU A 221 -17.71 -2.78 -12.83
CA GLU A 221 -18.30 -4.04 -13.33
C GLU A 221 -17.33 -5.24 -13.27
N THR A 222 -16.03 -5.01 -13.08
CA THR A 222 -15.03 -6.10 -13.01
C THR A 222 -15.32 -7.08 -11.87
N SER A 223 -16.05 -6.63 -10.84
CA SER A 223 -16.47 -7.44 -9.69
C SER A 223 -17.24 -8.71 -10.08
N LEU A 224 -18.15 -8.63 -11.05
CA LEU A 224 -18.99 -9.76 -11.49
C LEU A 224 -18.14 -10.84 -12.16
N PHE A 225 -17.26 -10.43 -13.06
CA PHE A 225 -16.36 -11.34 -13.79
C PHE A 225 -15.30 -11.97 -12.87
N LEU A 226 -14.81 -11.22 -11.89
CA LEU A 226 -13.84 -11.72 -10.91
C LEU A 226 -14.43 -12.83 -10.05
N ASN A 227 -15.69 -12.73 -9.62
CA ASN A 227 -16.35 -13.76 -8.83
C ASN A 227 -16.42 -15.11 -9.56
N ILE A 228 -16.68 -15.10 -10.87
CA ILE A 228 -16.71 -16.32 -11.70
C ILE A 228 -15.32 -16.95 -11.76
N MET A 229 -14.28 -16.15 -12.03
CA MET A 229 -12.91 -16.66 -12.10
C MET A 229 -12.41 -17.17 -10.73
N ASP A 230 -12.77 -16.48 -9.64
CA ASP A 230 -12.44 -16.90 -8.28
C ASP A 230 -13.10 -18.23 -7.90
N TYR A 231 -14.37 -18.42 -8.30
CA TYR A 231 -15.08 -19.68 -8.10
C TYR A 231 -14.42 -20.84 -8.84
N GLN A 232 -14.10 -20.66 -10.13
CA GLN A 232 -13.42 -21.67 -10.95
C GLN A 232 -12.02 -22.01 -10.39
N LYS A 233 -11.27 -20.99 -9.97
CA LYS A 233 -9.97 -21.15 -9.30
C LYS A 233 -10.12 -21.99 -8.02
N ALA A 234 -11.13 -21.70 -7.20
CA ALA A 234 -11.36 -22.43 -5.95
C ALA A 234 -11.74 -23.90 -6.21
N GLN A 235 -12.57 -24.19 -7.21
CA GLN A 235 -12.89 -25.56 -7.61
C GLN A 235 -11.64 -26.32 -8.08
N ALA A 236 -10.83 -25.72 -8.96
CA ALA A 236 -9.61 -26.33 -9.48
C ALA A 236 -8.56 -26.60 -8.38
N ALA A 237 -8.48 -25.73 -7.36
CA ALA A 237 -7.60 -25.93 -6.22
C ALA A 237 -8.02 -27.12 -5.34
N ARG A 238 -9.34 -27.33 -5.15
CA ARG A 238 -9.88 -28.46 -4.38
C ARG A 238 -9.63 -29.81 -5.03
N LEU A 239 -9.57 -29.87 -6.35
CA LEU A 239 -9.29 -31.10 -7.10
C LEU A 239 -7.81 -31.55 -7.02
N ARG A 240 -6.92 -30.73 -6.45
CA ARG A 240 -5.49 -31.03 -6.27
C ARG A 240 -5.11 -31.38 -4.82
N GLY A 241 -6.05 -31.28 -3.88
CA GLY A 241 -5.89 -31.73 -2.49
C GLY A 241 -6.45 -33.14 -2.33
#